data_AF-A0A5B7K0L1-F1
#
_entry.id   AF-A0A5B7K0L1-F1
#
_cell.length_a   1.000
_cell.length_b   1.000
_cell.length_c   1.000
_cell.angle_alpha   90.00
_cell.angle_beta   90.00
_cell.angle_gamma   90.00
#
_symmetry.space_group_name_H-M   'P 1'
#
loop_
_entity.id
_entity.type
_entity.pdbx_description
1 polymer ?
#
loop_
_entity_poly.entity_id
_entity_poly.type
_entity_poly.pdbx_seq_one_letter_code
_entity_poly.pdbx_strand_id
1 'polypeptide(L)'
;MYTSTKMTLPDLTGPRKLYLAVMGALHPDHLWACTKLRPVLPKKARAVFDALGVTGKITLTQASLFAPTDVTLALEGLGGMAGGFHVHELPALPQRDPGVSHCSATKGHYNPYGVDVATSPEPGLGAHDQYELGDLSGKHGMLLGLEDAQATVTDHNLPLFGPRSVLGRGLVIHKAEGARWVCANLRPTTPQIRAAVTFRYPLVGEMIFEQEADDPHSDTSVLVTYLVYSDGSRNTTGDHRWHVHLHPPGRDFYNWTKRCVSAGPRYNPFKVR
;
A
#
# COMPACT_ATOMS: atom_id res chain seq x y z
N MET A 1 -24.18 -9.53 -6.84
CA MET A 1 -23.57 -10.67 -6.12
C MET A 1 -24.43 -11.90 -6.41
N TYR A 2 -23.85 -13.03 -6.80
CA TYR A 2 -24.59 -14.27 -7.03
C TYR A 2 -24.07 -15.35 -6.09
N THR A 3 -24.98 -16.07 -5.44
CA THR A 3 -24.65 -17.17 -4.52
C THR A 3 -25.22 -18.45 -5.11
N SER A 4 -24.38 -19.46 -5.30
CA SER A 4 -24.79 -20.77 -5.81
C SER A 4 -24.53 -21.85 -4.76
N THR A 5 -25.54 -22.64 -4.44
CA THR A 5 -25.40 -23.84 -3.60
C THR A 5 -25.02 -25.08 -4.40
N LYS A 6 -25.07 -24.99 -5.75
CA LYS A 6 -24.78 -26.11 -6.67
C LYS A 6 -23.37 -26.07 -7.24
N MET A 7 -22.57 -25.07 -6.89
CA MET A 7 -21.20 -24.90 -7.38
C MET A 7 -20.22 -24.96 -6.21
N THR A 8 -19.39 -26.00 -6.21
CA THR A 8 -18.24 -26.10 -5.30
C THR A 8 -17.00 -25.66 -6.07
N LEU A 9 -16.18 -24.79 -5.47
CA LEU A 9 -14.90 -24.42 -6.05
C LEU A 9 -13.97 -25.66 -6.06
N PRO A 10 -13.46 -26.07 -7.22
CA PRO A 10 -12.49 -27.16 -7.31
C PRO A 10 -11.12 -26.72 -6.76
N ASP A 11 -10.30 -27.68 -6.36
CA ASP A 11 -8.92 -27.43 -5.92
C ASP A 11 -8.10 -26.78 -7.05
N LEU A 12 -7.66 -25.54 -6.81
CA LEU A 12 -6.85 -24.76 -7.75
C LEU A 12 -5.34 -25.01 -7.58
N THR A 13 -4.92 -25.79 -6.58
CA THR A 13 -3.50 -26.09 -6.29
C THR A 13 -2.97 -27.29 -7.06
N GLY A 14 -3.85 -28.11 -7.63
CA GLY A 14 -3.48 -29.27 -8.43
C GLY A 14 -2.76 -28.93 -9.75
N PRO A 15 -2.17 -29.94 -10.43
CA PRO A 15 -1.42 -29.74 -11.67
C PRO A 15 -2.30 -29.30 -12.85
N ARG A 16 -3.62 -29.51 -12.77
CA ARG A 16 -4.57 -29.14 -13.82
C ARG A 16 -4.96 -27.66 -13.69
N LYS A 17 -4.81 -26.92 -14.78
CA LYS A 17 -5.27 -25.54 -14.88
C LYS A 17 -6.77 -25.55 -15.17
N LEU A 18 -7.53 -24.76 -14.41
CA LEU A 18 -8.96 -24.60 -14.59
C LEU A 18 -9.27 -23.24 -15.21
N TYR A 19 -10.38 -23.17 -15.92
CA TYR A 19 -10.74 -22.02 -16.74
C TYR A 19 -12.23 -21.70 -16.55
N LEU A 20 -12.56 -20.41 -16.52
CA LEU A 20 -13.93 -19.92 -16.59
C LEU A 20 -14.26 -19.61 -18.04
N ALA A 21 -15.43 -20.06 -18.49
CA ALA A 21 -15.97 -19.84 -19.83
C ALA A 21 -17.28 -19.05 -19.72
N VAL A 22 -17.39 -17.96 -20.48
CA VAL A 22 -18.63 -17.17 -20.62
C VAL A 22 -19.28 -17.56 -21.94
N MET A 23 -20.42 -18.22 -21.86
CA MET A 23 -21.20 -18.68 -23.02
C MET A 23 -22.30 -17.69 -23.38
N GLY A 24 -22.72 -17.71 -24.65
CA GLY A 24 -23.83 -16.89 -25.12
C GLY A 24 -25.16 -17.32 -24.53
N ALA A 25 -25.94 -16.34 -24.09
CA ALA A 25 -27.27 -16.60 -23.53
C ALA A 25 -28.25 -17.21 -24.55
N LEU A 26 -28.13 -16.85 -25.83
CA LEU A 26 -28.99 -17.34 -26.92
C LEU A 26 -28.38 -18.50 -27.70
N HIS A 27 -27.05 -18.63 -27.69
CA HIS A 27 -26.29 -19.65 -28.40
C HIS A 27 -25.24 -20.24 -27.45
N PRO A 28 -25.56 -21.31 -26.69
CA PRO A 28 -24.68 -21.88 -25.67
C PRO A 28 -23.33 -22.36 -26.22
N ASP A 29 -23.29 -22.76 -27.49
CA ASP A 29 -22.07 -23.18 -28.18
C ASP A 29 -21.12 -22.01 -28.50
N HIS A 30 -21.62 -20.78 -28.41
CA HIS A 30 -20.80 -19.59 -28.61
C HIS A 30 -20.11 -19.18 -27.31
N LEU A 31 -18.80 -19.39 -27.26
CA LEU A 31 -17.95 -18.90 -26.20
C LEU A 31 -17.56 -17.42 -26.45
N TRP A 32 -18.05 -16.50 -25.63
CA TRP A 32 -17.67 -15.09 -25.70
C TRP A 32 -16.29 -14.82 -25.14
N ALA A 33 -15.94 -15.49 -24.04
CA ALA A 33 -14.64 -15.34 -23.39
C ALA A 33 -14.30 -16.59 -22.58
N CYS A 34 -13.00 -16.86 -22.44
CA CYS A 34 -12.51 -17.77 -21.42
C CYS A 34 -11.21 -17.25 -20.81
N THR A 35 -11.01 -17.53 -19.53
CA THR A 35 -9.74 -17.19 -18.85
C THR A 35 -9.43 -18.19 -17.75
N LYS A 36 -8.16 -18.26 -17.36
CA LYS A 36 -7.68 -19.15 -16.30
C LYS A 36 -8.23 -18.69 -14.95
N LEU A 37 -8.80 -19.62 -14.17
CA LEU A 37 -9.09 -19.42 -12.76
C LEU A 37 -7.77 -19.39 -11.96
N ARG A 38 -7.66 -18.43 -11.05
CA ARG A 38 -6.46 -18.23 -10.24
C ARG A 38 -6.85 -18.16 -8.77
N PRO A 39 -6.05 -18.78 -7.88
CA PRO A 39 -6.24 -18.56 -6.46
C PRO A 39 -5.97 -17.09 -6.14
N VAL A 40 -6.83 -16.48 -5.33
CA VAL A 40 -6.55 -15.20 -4.69
C VAL A 40 -5.84 -15.53 -3.39
N LEU A 41 -4.56 -15.17 -3.30
CA LEU A 41 -3.77 -15.41 -2.09
C LEU A 41 -3.96 -14.28 -1.09
N PRO A 42 -3.97 -14.56 0.22
CA PRO A 42 -3.97 -13.53 1.25
C PRO A 42 -2.74 -12.63 1.12
N LYS A 43 -2.97 -11.32 1.24
CA LYS A 43 -1.86 -10.36 1.40
C LYS A 43 -1.49 -10.27 2.88
N LYS A 44 -0.19 -10.27 3.15
CA LYS A 44 0.35 -10.11 4.50
C LYS A 44 1.47 -9.09 4.49
N ALA A 45 1.43 -8.18 5.45
CA ALA A 45 2.43 -7.17 5.66
C ALA A 45 2.83 -7.05 7.12
N ARG A 46 4.04 -6.54 7.36
CA ARG A 46 4.55 -6.37 8.72
C ARG A 46 5.38 -5.12 8.85
N ALA A 47 5.16 -4.39 9.93
CA ALA A 47 6.02 -3.34 10.44
C ALA A 47 6.80 -3.92 11.63
N VAL A 48 8.14 -3.87 11.58
CA VAL A 48 9.02 -4.39 12.64
C VAL A 48 9.67 -3.22 13.35
N PHE A 49 9.49 -3.16 14.66
CA PHE A 49 10.03 -2.13 15.54
C PHE A 49 11.26 -2.69 16.26
N ASP A 50 12.33 -1.92 16.25
CA ASP A 50 13.58 -2.20 16.96
C ASP A 50 14.33 -0.88 17.15
N ALA A 51 13.75 0.00 17.96
CA ALA A 51 14.26 1.34 18.18
C ALA A 51 13.79 1.91 19.51
N LEU A 52 14.64 2.70 20.17
CA LEU A 52 14.30 3.49 21.37
C LEU A 52 13.64 2.68 22.49
N GLY A 53 14.07 1.42 22.68
CA GLY A 53 13.55 0.51 23.70
C GLY A 53 12.29 -0.27 23.30
N VAL A 54 11.63 0.11 22.20
CA VAL A 54 10.47 -0.62 21.67
C VAL A 54 10.94 -1.70 20.71
N THR A 55 10.51 -2.93 20.96
CA THR A 55 10.75 -4.07 20.06
C THR A 55 9.46 -4.76 19.69
N GLY A 56 9.47 -5.52 18.60
CA GLY A 56 8.34 -6.34 18.19
C GLY A 56 7.81 -5.98 16.81
N LYS A 57 6.55 -6.29 16.54
CA LYS A 57 5.97 -6.13 15.21
C LYS A 57 4.46 -5.94 15.23
N ILE A 58 3.96 -5.23 14.24
CA ILE A 58 2.54 -5.19 13.89
C ILE A 58 2.38 -5.88 12.54
N THR A 59 1.49 -6.87 12.48
CA THR A 59 1.25 -7.69 11.29
C THR A 59 -0.17 -7.46 10.78
N LEU A 60 -0.30 -7.17 9.49
CA LEU A 60 -1.58 -7.02 8.79
C LEU A 60 -1.80 -8.23 7.89
N THR A 61 -2.99 -8.83 7.91
CA THR A 61 -3.37 -9.93 7.02
C THR A 61 -4.75 -9.68 6.43
N GLN A 62 -4.87 -9.73 5.11
CA GLN A 62 -6.14 -9.58 4.42
C GLN A 62 -6.32 -10.70 3.41
N ALA A 63 -7.37 -11.52 3.58
CA ALA A 63 -7.58 -12.72 2.76
C ALA A 63 -7.92 -12.40 1.30
N SER A 64 -8.66 -11.32 1.05
CA SER A 64 -9.03 -10.85 -0.28
C SER A 64 -9.45 -9.38 -0.25
N LEU A 65 -9.71 -8.80 -1.43
CA LEU A 65 -10.23 -7.44 -1.60
C LEU A 65 -11.53 -7.14 -0.83
N PHE A 66 -12.32 -8.16 -0.52
CA PHE A 66 -13.61 -8.04 0.17
C PHE A 66 -13.56 -8.45 1.64
N ALA A 67 -12.43 -9.00 2.10
CA ALA A 67 -12.25 -9.39 3.48
C ALA A 67 -11.77 -8.19 4.32
N PRO A 68 -12.13 -8.11 5.60
CA PRO A 68 -11.46 -7.18 6.50
C PRO A 68 -9.99 -7.57 6.70
N THR A 69 -9.23 -6.65 7.27
CA THR A 69 -7.81 -6.84 7.58
C THR A 69 -7.64 -7.15 9.05
N ASP A 70 -7.04 -8.29 9.37
CA ASP A 70 -6.63 -8.61 10.73
C ASP A 70 -5.31 -7.92 11.06
N VAL A 71 -5.31 -7.22 12.19
CA VAL A 71 -4.19 -6.44 12.73
C VAL A 71 -3.72 -7.12 14.01
N THR A 72 -2.56 -7.77 13.96
CA THR A 72 -1.95 -8.42 15.12
C THR A 72 -0.79 -7.58 15.66
N LEU A 73 -0.91 -7.13 16.90
CA LEU A 73 0.11 -6.42 17.65
C LEU A 73 0.88 -7.42 18.50
N ALA A 74 2.21 -7.34 18.45
CA ALA A 74 3.12 -8.01 19.36
C ALA A 74 4.27 -7.04 19.64
N LEU A 75 4.07 -6.15 20.61
CA LEU A 75 4.97 -5.06 20.97
C LEU A 75 5.44 -5.25 22.40
N GLU A 76 6.71 -4.98 22.64
CA GLU A 76 7.33 -5.02 23.95
C GLU A 76 8.10 -3.73 24.23
N GLY A 77 8.24 -3.37 25.50
CA GLY A 77 9.03 -2.20 25.92
C GLY A 77 8.35 -0.85 25.66
N LEU A 78 7.02 -0.81 25.74
CA LEU A 78 6.23 0.43 25.65
C LEU A 78 6.39 1.30 26.91
N GLY A 79 6.68 0.69 28.07
CA GLY A 79 7.06 1.41 29.31
C GLY A 79 5.98 2.36 29.85
N GLY A 80 4.71 2.13 29.51
CA GLY A 80 3.60 3.05 29.81
C GLY A 80 3.67 4.38 29.07
N MET A 81 4.63 4.59 28.16
CA MET A 81 4.86 5.85 27.45
C MET A 81 4.10 5.95 26.13
N ALA A 82 3.60 4.83 25.60
CA ALA A 82 2.90 4.79 24.32
C ALA A 82 1.55 5.52 24.38
N GLY A 83 1.19 6.19 23.29
CA GLY A 83 -0.11 6.84 23.07
C GLY A 83 -0.83 6.20 21.90
N GLY A 84 -1.08 7.00 20.85
CA GLY A 84 -1.70 6.52 19.62
C GLY A 84 -0.74 5.83 18.66
N PHE A 85 -1.26 5.01 17.74
CA PHE A 85 -0.51 4.42 16.64
C PHE A 85 -1.30 4.51 15.34
N HIS A 86 -0.60 4.89 14.26
CA HIS A 86 -1.25 5.24 13.00
C HIS A 86 -0.42 4.79 11.80
N VAL A 87 -1.09 4.52 10.69
CA VAL A 87 -0.46 4.47 9.37
C VAL A 87 -0.42 5.87 8.80
N HIS A 88 0.76 6.29 8.36
CA HIS A 88 1.04 7.60 7.82
C HIS A 88 1.08 7.61 6.29
N GLU A 89 1.04 8.80 5.70
CA GLU A 89 1.06 8.96 4.24
C GLU A 89 2.33 8.40 3.59
N LEU A 90 3.50 8.69 4.15
CA LEU A 90 4.79 8.31 3.57
C LEU A 90 5.47 7.19 4.37
N PRO A 91 6.34 6.39 3.71
CA PRO A 91 7.22 5.48 4.42
C PRO A 91 8.12 6.23 5.39
N ALA A 92 8.43 5.58 6.51
CA ALA A 92 9.54 5.96 7.35
C ALA A 92 10.86 5.82 6.58
N LEU A 93 11.72 6.83 6.70
CA LEU A 93 13.08 6.73 6.18
C LEU A 93 13.85 5.65 6.96
N PRO A 94 14.84 4.98 6.31
CA PRO A 94 15.72 4.07 7.02
C PRO A 94 16.33 4.76 8.24
N GLN A 95 16.37 4.06 9.38
CA GLN A 95 17.18 4.48 10.53
C GLN A 95 18.64 4.60 10.06
N ARG A 96 19.18 5.82 10.08
CA ARG A 96 20.58 6.08 9.75
C ARG A 96 21.44 6.25 11.00
N ASP A 97 20.84 6.84 12.04
CA ASP A 97 21.50 7.14 13.29
C ASP A 97 20.82 6.36 14.44
N PRO A 98 21.55 5.45 15.14
CA PRO A 98 21.01 4.73 16.28
C PRO A 98 20.51 5.69 17.36
N GLY A 99 19.26 5.50 17.80
CA GLY A 99 18.68 6.31 18.87
C GLY A 99 18.07 7.64 18.44
N VAL A 100 17.98 7.94 17.13
CA VAL A 100 17.26 9.12 16.62
C VAL A 100 15.99 8.69 15.88
N SER A 101 14.85 9.26 16.25
CA SER A 101 13.58 8.98 15.58
C SER A 101 13.48 9.75 14.26
N HIS A 102 13.50 9.06 13.12
CA HIS A 102 13.31 9.66 11.79
C HIS A 102 11.84 9.63 11.31
N CYS A 103 10.90 9.51 12.25
CA CYS A 103 9.48 9.37 11.94
C CYS A 103 8.83 10.68 11.45
N SER A 104 9.51 11.82 11.55
CA SER A 104 9.01 13.11 11.04
C SER A 104 8.77 13.12 9.52
N ALA A 105 9.52 12.29 8.77
CA ALA A 105 9.40 12.21 7.32
C ALA A 105 8.12 11.51 6.81
N THR A 106 7.33 10.89 7.71
CA THR A 106 6.14 10.12 7.32
C THR A 106 4.93 10.99 6.96
N LYS A 107 4.98 12.32 7.17
CA LYS A 107 3.86 13.27 7.02
C LYS A 107 2.68 12.94 7.95
N GLY A 108 1.45 13.33 7.61
CA GLY A 108 0.26 13.14 8.42
C GLY A 108 -0.23 11.68 8.41
N HIS A 109 -1.36 11.45 9.06
CA HIS A 109 -2.04 10.17 9.00
C HIS A 109 -2.56 9.93 7.58
N TYR A 110 -2.62 8.66 7.18
CA TYR A 110 -3.11 8.33 5.86
C TYR A 110 -4.63 8.51 5.79
N ASN A 111 -5.08 9.60 5.16
CA ASN A 111 -6.48 9.99 5.08
C ASN A 111 -6.94 10.25 3.63
N PRO A 112 -7.02 9.20 2.78
CA PRO A 112 -7.40 9.36 1.37
C PRO A 112 -8.87 9.75 1.17
N TYR A 113 -9.70 9.70 2.22
CA TYR A 113 -11.12 10.06 2.19
C TYR A 113 -11.39 11.48 2.68
N GLY A 114 -10.38 12.18 3.22
CA GLY A 114 -10.55 13.51 3.78
C GLY A 114 -11.51 13.55 4.97
N VAL A 115 -11.46 12.52 5.83
CA VAL A 115 -12.24 12.48 7.07
C VAL A 115 -11.84 13.67 7.95
N ASP A 116 -12.84 14.39 8.45
CA ASP A 116 -12.63 15.49 9.39
C ASP A 116 -12.44 14.94 10.81
N VAL A 117 -11.21 15.02 11.30
CA VAL A 117 -10.79 14.55 12.62
C VAL A 117 -11.56 15.24 13.75
N ALA A 118 -12.02 16.48 13.56
CA ALA A 118 -12.80 17.19 14.57
C ALA A 118 -14.18 16.55 14.83
N THR A 119 -14.66 15.73 13.89
CA THR A 119 -15.94 15.02 13.99
C THR A 119 -15.78 13.54 14.30
N SER A 120 -14.54 13.04 14.37
CA SER A 120 -14.27 11.64 14.70
C SER A 120 -14.70 11.37 16.14
N PRO A 121 -15.44 10.27 16.41
CA PRO A 121 -15.80 9.90 17.78
C PRO A 121 -14.56 9.59 18.63
N GLU A 122 -14.74 9.52 19.95
CA GLU A 122 -13.67 9.09 20.85
C GLU A 122 -13.13 7.70 20.46
N PRO A 123 -11.84 7.41 20.70
CA PRO A 123 -11.21 6.15 20.33
C PRO A 123 -12.01 4.90 20.74
N GLY A 124 -12.28 4.02 19.77
CA GLY A 124 -12.99 2.75 19.96
C GLY A 124 -14.52 2.86 20.01
N LEU A 125 -15.11 4.06 19.88
CA LEU A 125 -16.56 4.27 19.97
C LEU A 125 -17.25 4.52 18.62
N GLY A 126 -16.50 4.82 17.55
CA GLY A 126 -17.02 5.06 16.21
C GLY A 126 -16.95 3.85 15.28
N ALA A 127 -17.68 3.93 14.17
CA ALA A 127 -17.48 3.03 13.05
C ALA A 127 -16.16 3.34 12.33
N HIS A 128 -15.52 2.31 11.74
CA HIS A 128 -14.18 2.43 11.16
C HIS A 128 -14.06 3.42 9.99
N ASP A 129 -15.17 3.81 9.36
CA ASP A 129 -15.24 4.81 8.30
C ASP A 129 -15.34 6.25 8.82
N GLN A 130 -15.58 6.44 10.11
CA GLN A 130 -15.62 7.75 10.77
C GLN A 130 -14.24 8.28 11.17
N TYR A 131 -13.20 7.46 11.02
CA TYR A 131 -11.81 7.78 11.32
C TYR A 131 -10.99 7.86 10.03
N GLU A 132 -9.85 8.53 10.09
CA GLU A 132 -8.87 8.47 9.01
C GLU A 132 -8.50 7.00 8.72
N LEU A 133 -8.29 6.64 7.45
CA LEU A 133 -8.03 5.24 7.06
C LEU A 133 -6.86 4.65 7.88
N GLY A 134 -5.82 5.45 8.08
CA GLY A 134 -4.64 5.10 8.86
C GLY A 134 -4.77 5.25 10.37
N ASP A 135 -5.88 5.75 10.93
CA ASP A 135 -6.03 5.97 12.36
C ASP A 135 -6.42 4.66 13.08
N LEU A 136 -5.42 3.87 13.48
CA LEU A 136 -5.65 2.60 14.15
C LEU A 136 -6.06 2.79 15.61
N SER A 137 -5.56 3.83 16.28
CA SER A 137 -5.94 4.10 17.67
C SER A 137 -7.34 4.64 17.82
N GLY A 138 -7.78 5.51 16.93
CA GLY A 138 -9.18 5.94 16.86
C GLY A 138 -10.12 4.75 16.67
N LYS A 139 -9.75 3.77 15.84
CA LYS A 139 -10.57 2.58 15.58
C LYS A 139 -10.52 1.52 16.68
N HIS A 140 -9.33 1.21 17.20
CA HIS A 140 -9.09 0.02 18.04
C HIS A 140 -8.67 0.35 19.48
N GLY A 141 -8.57 1.62 19.84
CA GLY A 141 -8.13 2.09 21.15
C GLY A 141 -6.64 2.47 21.21
N MET A 142 -6.27 3.18 22.27
CA MET A 142 -4.91 3.68 22.49
C MET A 142 -4.02 2.66 23.23
N LEU A 143 -2.71 2.87 23.20
CA LEU A 143 -1.71 2.06 23.91
C LEU A 143 -1.31 2.66 25.28
N LEU A 144 -2.14 3.54 25.84
CA LEU A 144 -1.85 4.27 27.08
C LEU A 144 -1.62 3.34 28.28
N GLY A 145 -0.55 3.58 29.01
CA GLY A 145 -0.24 2.87 30.26
C GLY A 145 0.14 1.39 30.09
N LEU A 146 0.30 0.91 28.86
CA LEU A 146 0.73 -0.47 28.59
C LEU A 146 2.25 -0.58 28.69
N GLU A 147 2.74 -1.64 29.35
CA GLU A 147 4.14 -2.04 29.32
C GLU A 147 4.47 -2.77 28.01
N ASP A 148 3.59 -3.69 27.61
CA ASP A 148 3.65 -4.48 26.39
C ASP A 148 2.24 -4.55 25.76
N ALA A 149 2.14 -4.82 24.47
CA ALA A 149 0.86 -4.96 23.78
C ALA A 149 0.82 -6.23 22.90
N GLN A 150 -0.06 -7.16 23.29
CA GLN A 150 -0.40 -8.35 22.50
C GLN A 150 -1.90 -8.39 22.25
N ALA A 151 -2.29 -8.17 21.00
CA ALA A 151 -3.70 -8.13 20.62
C ALA A 151 -3.88 -8.53 19.16
N THR A 152 -5.07 -9.01 18.82
CA THR A 152 -5.51 -9.11 17.42
C THR A 152 -6.87 -8.47 17.30
N VAL A 153 -6.98 -7.52 16.38
CA VAL A 153 -8.21 -6.78 16.08
C VAL A 153 -8.49 -6.86 14.58
N THR A 154 -9.77 -6.79 14.22
CA THR A 154 -10.19 -6.84 12.81
C THR A 154 -10.61 -5.44 12.35
N ASP A 155 -9.97 -4.95 11.29
CA ASP A 155 -10.22 -3.64 10.71
C ASP A 155 -10.95 -3.75 9.37
N HIS A 156 -12.14 -3.14 9.29
CA HIS A 156 -12.98 -3.16 8.10
C HIS A 156 -12.62 -2.07 7.07
N ASN A 157 -11.72 -1.16 7.40
CA ASN A 157 -11.33 0.00 6.59
C ASN A 157 -9.80 0.20 6.60
N LEU A 158 -9.04 -0.89 6.42
CA LEU A 158 -7.56 -0.86 6.30
C LEU A 158 -7.06 -1.80 5.19
N PRO A 159 -7.35 -1.50 3.92
CA PRO A 159 -7.04 -2.41 2.81
C PRO A 159 -5.53 -2.61 2.59
N LEU A 160 -5.14 -3.83 2.24
CA LEU A 160 -3.85 -4.22 1.66
C LEU A 160 -3.91 -4.38 0.14
N PHE A 161 -5.12 -4.43 -0.44
CA PHE A 161 -5.35 -4.50 -1.88
C PHE A 161 -5.81 -3.16 -2.46
N GLY A 162 -5.57 -2.98 -3.76
CA GLY A 162 -6.13 -1.88 -4.53
C GLY A 162 -5.49 -0.51 -4.25
N PRO A 163 -6.06 0.57 -4.82
CA PRO A 163 -5.40 1.87 -4.90
C PRO A 163 -5.25 2.60 -3.56
N ARG A 164 -6.01 2.22 -2.54
CA ARG A 164 -5.95 2.79 -1.19
C ARG A 164 -5.17 1.92 -0.20
N SER A 165 -4.40 0.96 -0.71
CA SER A 165 -3.63 0.05 0.12
C SER A 165 -2.69 0.80 1.08
N VAL A 166 -2.56 0.28 2.31
CA VAL A 166 -1.58 0.75 3.30
C VAL A 166 -0.19 0.13 3.13
N LEU A 167 -0.02 -0.79 2.16
CA LEU A 167 1.27 -1.40 1.87
C LEU A 167 2.32 -0.34 1.50
N GLY A 168 3.53 -0.50 2.02
CA GLY A 168 4.66 0.39 1.79
C GLY A 168 4.64 1.69 2.59
N ARG A 169 3.58 1.98 3.35
CA ARG A 169 3.47 3.17 4.21
C ARG A 169 4.14 2.98 5.56
N GLY A 170 4.47 4.08 6.23
CA GLY A 170 5.01 4.07 7.59
C GLY A 170 3.92 3.86 8.63
N LEU A 171 4.14 2.96 9.59
CA LEU A 171 3.35 2.83 10.81
C LEU A 171 4.14 3.51 11.94
N VAL A 172 3.54 4.47 12.61
CA VAL A 172 4.15 5.25 13.69
C VAL A 172 3.42 4.97 14.99
N ILE A 173 4.17 4.74 16.06
CA ILE A 173 3.69 4.75 17.43
C ILE A 173 4.10 6.10 18.04
N HIS A 174 3.14 6.78 18.65
CA HIS A 174 3.32 8.05 19.34
C HIS A 174 3.52 7.81 20.82
N LYS A 175 4.11 8.78 21.50
CA LYS A 175 4.07 8.87 22.96
C LYS A 175 2.70 9.37 23.42
N ALA A 176 2.41 9.25 24.71
CA ALA A 176 1.16 9.71 25.32
C ALA A 176 0.88 11.21 25.06
N GLU A 177 1.93 12.04 25.00
CA GLU A 177 1.84 13.47 24.67
C GLU A 177 1.65 13.76 23.16
N GLY A 178 1.56 12.74 22.31
CA GLY A 178 1.30 12.85 20.87
C GLY A 178 2.55 12.98 20.00
N ALA A 179 3.74 13.14 20.59
CA ALA A 179 5.00 13.16 19.84
C ALA A 179 5.26 11.80 19.16
N ARG A 180 5.73 11.80 17.90
CA ARG A 180 6.12 10.57 17.21
C ARG A 180 7.28 9.91 17.98
N TRP A 181 7.14 8.62 18.29
CA TRP A 181 8.14 7.89 19.08
C TRP A 181 8.99 6.99 18.18
N VAL A 182 8.40 5.90 17.68
CA VAL A 182 9.05 4.89 16.83
C VAL A 182 8.21 4.64 15.60
N CYS A 183 8.85 4.23 14.52
CA CYS A 183 8.16 3.97 13.26
C CYS A 183 8.85 2.86 12.47
N ALA A 184 8.03 2.17 11.68
CA ALA A 184 8.48 1.11 10.80
C ALA A 184 7.61 1.06 9.55
N ASN A 185 8.14 0.54 8.44
CA ASN A 185 7.39 0.44 7.20
C ASN A 185 6.58 -0.85 7.14
N LEU A 186 5.33 -0.77 6.65
CA LEU A 186 4.51 -1.93 6.33
C LEU A 186 5.05 -2.61 5.08
N ARG A 187 5.91 -3.61 5.27
CA ARG A 187 6.52 -4.36 4.17
C ARG A 187 5.75 -5.65 3.89
N PRO A 188 5.50 -5.99 2.61
CA PRO A 188 4.99 -7.31 2.25
C PRO A 188 5.89 -8.42 2.79
N THR A 189 5.29 -9.55 3.17
CA THR A 189 6.07 -10.72 3.60
C THR A 189 6.44 -11.66 2.44
N THR A 190 5.87 -11.45 1.25
CA THR A 190 6.21 -12.19 0.03
C THR A 190 7.38 -11.52 -0.70
N PRO A 191 8.20 -12.28 -1.45
CA PRO A 191 9.26 -11.72 -2.27
C PRO A 191 8.72 -10.65 -3.24
N GLN A 192 9.44 -9.53 -3.36
CA GLN A 192 9.06 -8.43 -4.24
C GLN A 192 10.09 -8.28 -5.35
N ILE A 193 9.63 -8.02 -6.58
CA ILE A 193 10.44 -7.43 -7.63
C ILE A 193 10.39 -5.91 -7.52
N ARG A 194 11.51 -5.25 -7.85
CA ARG A 194 11.65 -3.80 -7.75
C ARG A 194 12.23 -3.22 -9.03
N ALA A 195 11.66 -2.12 -9.50
CA ALA A 195 12.22 -1.30 -10.57
C ALA A 195 12.34 0.15 -10.11
N ALA A 196 13.43 0.81 -10.44
CA ALA A 196 13.66 2.22 -10.12
C ALA A 196 13.83 3.03 -11.41
N VAL A 197 13.22 4.22 -11.43
CA VAL A 197 13.31 5.19 -12.53
C VAL A 197 13.89 6.47 -11.96
N THR A 198 15.08 6.86 -12.43
CA THR A 198 15.76 8.09 -12.00
C THR A 198 15.62 9.17 -13.06
N PHE A 199 15.09 10.32 -12.66
CA PHE A 199 15.03 11.53 -13.47
C PHE A 199 16.20 12.46 -13.12
N ARG A 200 16.86 12.99 -14.14
CA ARG A 200 18.01 13.91 -13.97
C ARG A 200 17.77 15.31 -14.53
N TYR A 201 16.84 15.46 -15.48
CA TYR A 201 16.46 16.73 -16.09
C TYR A 201 15.20 16.55 -16.97
N PRO A 202 14.26 17.53 -17.05
CA PRO A 202 14.18 18.76 -16.25
C PRO A 202 13.58 18.53 -14.86
N LEU A 203 13.08 17.31 -14.62
CA LEU A 203 12.75 16.84 -13.29
C LEU A 203 13.94 16.06 -12.72
N VAL A 204 14.23 16.27 -11.45
CA VAL A 204 15.21 15.51 -10.68
C VAL A 204 14.44 14.71 -9.64
N GLY A 205 14.71 13.41 -9.57
CA GLY A 205 13.94 12.56 -8.69
C GLY A 205 13.97 11.08 -9.01
N GLU A 206 13.19 10.32 -8.24
CA GLU A 206 13.09 8.89 -8.41
C GLU A 206 11.66 8.38 -8.21
N MET A 207 11.28 7.40 -9.04
CA MET A 207 10.08 6.59 -8.85
C MET A 207 10.49 5.14 -8.69
N ILE A 208 9.93 4.47 -7.68
CA ILE A 208 10.18 3.07 -7.38
C ILE A 208 8.87 2.30 -7.57
N PHE A 209 8.95 1.18 -8.26
CA PHE A 209 7.87 0.25 -8.50
C PHE A 209 8.17 -1.05 -7.74
N GLU A 210 7.20 -1.55 -6.98
CA GLU A 210 7.29 -2.82 -6.26
C GLU A 210 6.07 -3.68 -6.61
N GLN A 211 6.30 -4.95 -6.94
CA GLN A 211 5.25 -5.94 -7.23
C GLN A 211 5.67 -7.30 -6.64
N GLU A 212 4.72 -8.17 -6.31
CA GLU A 212 5.03 -9.52 -5.86
C GLU A 212 5.75 -10.30 -6.96
N ALA A 213 6.86 -10.96 -6.63
CA ALA A 213 7.69 -11.65 -7.60
C ALA A 213 6.99 -12.87 -8.22
N ASP A 214 6.15 -13.54 -7.42
CA ASP A 214 5.50 -14.80 -7.77
C ASP A 214 4.07 -14.59 -8.32
N ASP A 215 3.54 -13.36 -8.28
CA ASP A 215 2.22 -13.01 -8.83
C ASP A 215 2.30 -11.77 -9.75
N PRO A 216 2.44 -11.97 -11.08
CA PRO A 216 2.49 -10.86 -12.04
C PRO A 216 1.15 -10.11 -12.18
N HIS A 217 0.09 -10.59 -11.53
CA HIS A 217 -1.23 -9.96 -11.49
C HIS A 217 -1.49 -9.25 -10.17
N SER A 218 -0.55 -9.28 -9.22
CA SER A 218 -0.66 -8.50 -8.01
C SER A 218 -0.64 -7.02 -8.34
N ASP A 219 -1.24 -6.21 -7.45
CA ASP A 219 -1.09 -4.76 -7.51
C ASP A 219 0.40 -4.36 -7.55
N THR A 220 0.72 -3.31 -8.30
CA THR A 220 2.05 -2.68 -8.28
C THR A 220 1.99 -1.44 -7.40
N SER A 221 2.79 -1.40 -6.35
CA SER A 221 2.99 -0.20 -5.53
C SER A 221 3.96 0.74 -6.22
N VAL A 222 3.61 2.03 -6.30
CA VAL A 222 4.45 3.07 -6.88
C VAL A 222 4.79 4.09 -5.81
N LEU A 223 6.07 4.18 -5.46
CA LEU A 223 6.59 5.19 -4.55
C LEU A 223 7.29 6.28 -5.34
N VAL A 224 6.72 7.49 -5.29
CA VAL A 224 7.37 8.71 -5.80
C VAL A 224 8.14 9.33 -4.65
N THR A 225 9.47 9.33 -4.69
CA THR A 225 10.29 9.80 -3.57
C THR A 225 10.32 11.33 -3.52
N TYR A 226 10.88 11.94 -4.54
CA TYR A 226 10.84 13.37 -4.82
C TYR A 226 10.84 13.54 -6.34
N LEU A 227 10.07 14.51 -6.83
CA LEU A 227 10.13 14.99 -8.22
C LEU A 227 10.11 16.51 -8.15
N VAL A 228 11.27 17.12 -8.41
CA VAL A 228 11.44 18.58 -8.33
C VAL A 228 12.02 19.11 -9.64
N TYR A 229 11.72 20.36 -9.98
CA TYR A 229 12.34 21.00 -11.13
C TYR A 229 13.83 21.24 -10.87
N SER A 230 14.66 20.90 -11.85
CA SER A 230 16.12 21.09 -11.79
C SER A 230 16.54 22.57 -11.72
N ASP A 231 15.67 23.48 -12.12
CA ASP A 231 15.90 24.93 -12.12
C ASP A 231 15.60 25.58 -10.75
N GLY A 232 15.13 24.81 -9.76
CA GLY A 232 14.77 25.30 -8.43
C GLY A 232 13.37 25.89 -8.32
N SER A 233 12.55 25.84 -9.39
CA SER A 233 11.15 26.24 -9.35
C SER A 233 10.38 25.46 -8.29
N ARG A 234 9.60 26.16 -7.46
CA ARG A 234 8.81 25.59 -6.37
C ARG A 234 7.31 25.46 -6.69
N ASN A 235 6.94 25.56 -7.96
CA ASN A 235 5.55 25.38 -8.37
C ASN A 235 5.12 23.93 -8.11
N THR A 236 4.14 23.76 -7.23
CA THR A 236 3.53 22.46 -6.97
C THR A 236 2.44 22.22 -8.00
N THR A 237 2.60 21.18 -8.81
CA THR A 237 1.62 20.74 -9.81
C THR A 237 1.19 19.30 -9.51
N GLY A 238 -0.01 18.92 -9.93
CA GLY A 238 -0.61 17.60 -9.66
C GLY A 238 -1.22 16.97 -10.90
N ASP A 239 -1.80 15.77 -10.73
CA ASP A 239 -2.58 15.05 -11.74
C ASP A 239 -1.86 14.80 -13.07
N HIS A 240 -0.54 14.66 -12.98
CA HIS A 240 0.29 14.36 -14.15
C HIS A 240 -0.02 12.96 -14.68
N ARG A 241 -0.27 12.88 -15.99
CA ARG A 241 -0.32 11.60 -16.70
C ARG A 241 1.09 11.08 -16.93
N TRP A 242 1.32 9.82 -16.57
CA TRP A 242 2.58 9.13 -16.80
C TRP A 242 2.31 7.70 -17.29
N HIS A 243 3.22 7.18 -18.10
CA HIS A 243 3.08 5.87 -18.75
C HIS A 243 4.45 5.21 -18.94
N VAL A 244 4.45 3.88 -19.09
CA VAL A 244 5.61 3.10 -19.55
C VAL A 244 5.57 3.06 -21.08
N HIS A 245 6.73 3.17 -21.74
CA HIS A 245 6.87 3.24 -23.20
C HIS A 245 7.82 2.14 -23.72
N LEU A 246 7.73 1.81 -25.01
CA LEU A 246 8.42 0.67 -25.61
C LEU A 246 9.91 0.88 -25.92
N HIS A 247 10.30 2.11 -26.24
CA HIS A 247 11.64 2.39 -26.76
C HIS A 247 12.45 3.25 -25.79
N PRO A 248 13.78 3.15 -25.81
CA PRO A 248 14.64 4.00 -25.00
C PRO A 248 14.45 5.48 -25.39
N PRO A 249 14.37 6.41 -24.41
CA PRO A 249 14.35 7.84 -24.70
C PRO A 249 15.72 8.31 -25.21
N GLY A 250 15.77 9.44 -25.91
CA GLY A 250 17.02 10.16 -26.16
C GLY A 250 17.40 10.39 -27.62
N ARG A 251 16.70 9.80 -28.60
CA ARG A 251 16.87 10.20 -30.02
C ARG A 251 16.35 11.62 -30.29
N ASP A 252 15.61 12.17 -29.36
CA ASP A 252 14.94 13.48 -29.39
C ASP A 252 15.34 14.37 -28.20
N PHE A 253 16.47 14.09 -27.56
CA PHE A 253 16.93 14.80 -26.35
C PHE A 253 17.01 16.33 -26.52
N TYR A 254 17.37 16.81 -27.72
CA TYR A 254 17.47 18.22 -28.04
C TYR A 254 16.13 18.91 -28.39
N ASN A 255 15.03 18.15 -28.51
CA ASN A 255 13.72 18.71 -28.85
C ASN A 255 12.90 19.00 -27.58
N TRP A 256 13.08 20.20 -27.02
CA TRP A 256 12.45 20.60 -25.76
C TRP A 256 10.92 20.67 -25.79
N THR A 257 10.28 20.83 -26.96
CA THR A 257 8.82 20.83 -27.12
C THR A 257 8.24 19.44 -27.41
N LYS A 258 9.08 18.45 -27.75
CA LYS A 258 8.68 17.07 -28.07
C LYS A 258 9.61 16.04 -27.43
N ARG A 259 9.89 16.18 -26.12
CA ARG A 259 10.70 15.20 -25.39
C ARG A 259 9.97 13.86 -25.28
N CYS A 260 10.75 12.77 -25.36
CA CYS A 260 10.28 11.39 -25.20
C CYS A 260 9.29 10.90 -26.28
N VAL A 261 9.15 11.60 -27.41
CA VAL A 261 8.49 11.07 -28.61
C VAL A 261 9.24 9.84 -29.15
N SER A 262 10.56 9.83 -29.01
CA SER A 262 11.41 8.69 -29.36
C SER A 262 11.09 7.42 -28.57
N ALA A 263 10.48 7.54 -27.38
CA ALA A 263 10.05 6.41 -26.58
C ALA A 263 8.91 5.59 -27.24
N GLY A 264 8.29 6.15 -28.29
CA GLY A 264 7.30 5.46 -29.09
C GLY A 264 5.96 5.32 -28.37
N PRO A 265 5.11 4.35 -28.77
CA PRO A 265 3.80 4.18 -28.18
C PRO A 265 3.88 3.68 -26.74
N ARG A 266 2.79 3.90 -25.99
CA ARG A 266 2.62 3.38 -24.62
C ARG A 266 2.69 1.86 -24.64
N TYR A 267 3.37 1.29 -23.66
CA TYR A 267 3.36 -0.15 -23.43
C TYR A 267 1.94 -0.60 -23.07
N ASN A 268 1.34 -1.43 -23.92
CA ASN A 268 -0.03 -1.93 -23.76
C ASN A 268 -0.08 -3.41 -24.14
N PRO A 269 0.44 -4.31 -23.28
CA PRO A 269 0.55 -5.73 -23.59
C PRO A 269 -0.81 -6.41 -23.80
N PHE A 270 -1.87 -5.84 -23.23
CA PHE A 270 -3.23 -6.39 -23.31
C PHE A 270 -4.10 -5.75 -24.41
N LYS A 271 -3.53 -4.81 -25.20
CA LYS A 271 -4.25 -4.10 -26.28
C LYS A 271 -5.58 -3.49 -25.82
N VAL A 272 -5.64 -3.00 -24.59
CA VAL A 272 -6.81 -2.31 -24.05
C VAL A 272 -6.99 -1.01 -24.83
N ARG A 273 -8.21 -0.77 -25.34
CA ARG A 273 -8.53 0.41 -26.15
C ARG A 273 -8.73 1.66 -25.29
#